data_AF-A0A926HNV7-F1
#
_entry.id   AF-A0A926HNV7-F1
#
_cell.length_a   1.000
_cell.length_b   1.000
_cell.length_c   1.000
_cell.angle_alpha   90.00
_cell.angle_beta   90.00
_cell.angle_gamma   90.00
#
_symmetry.space_group_name_H-M   'P 1'
#
loop_
_entity.id
_entity.type
_entity.pdbx_description
1 polymer ?
#
loop_
_entity_poly.entity_id
_entity_poly.type
_entity_poly.pdbx_seq_one_letter_code
_entity_poly.pdbx_strand_id
1 'polypeptide(L)'
;MKGLDQLWAYQKVDMEIDKAEHELKVSPERQKLVRTRNFLVEQQNLIKSMTEAMADKQALVEKLLEAHGKLAEQAEEYERIVQDEKDFITKEELEQMRQEEIELLDGLKKCEKELNALGGEMQDQIAKLNDMRVKIAKAKKDYPVLKEKYDQAAAKIVEATRPLVEQRSEMAKTVPEELMARYKAVKKQRPMPVAKLVGDQCGGCFMNIAALVMQRVNEPDTIVVCENCGRILYPVEK
;
A
#
# COMPACT_ATOMS: atom_id res chain seq x y z
N MET A 1 2.91 19.16 44.70
CA MET A 1 1.72 18.81 43.88
C MET A 1 1.52 19.69 42.63
N LYS A 2 1.84 21.00 42.67
CA LYS A 2 1.65 21.94 41.53
C LYS A 2 2.11 21.41 40.16
N GLY A 3 3.24 20.70 40.09
CA GLY A 3 3.74 20.13 38.83
C GLY A 3 2.85 19.03 38.22
N LEU A 4 2.24 18.17 39.04
CA LEU A 4 1.31 17.14 38.58
C LEU A 4 -0.02 17.74 38.13
N ASP A 5 -0.51 18.78 38.80
CA ASP A 5 -1.72 19.51 38.38
C ASP A 5 -1.51 20.21 37.03
N GLN A 6 -0.36 20.85 36.85
CA GLN A 6 0.03 21.44 35.57
C GLN A 6 0.14 20.39 34.46
N LEU A 7 0.73 19.23 34.74
CA LEU A 7 0.82 18.13 33.78
C LEU A 7 -0.56 17.56 33.43
N TRP A 8 -1.43 17.40 34.43
CA TRP A 8 -2.80 16.92 34.22
C TRP A 8 -3.59 17.90 33.34
N ALA A 9 -3.48 19.19 33.60
CA ALA A 9 -4.10 20.22 32.77
C ALA A 9 -3.50 20.23 31.35
N TYR A 10 -2.18 20.10 31.22
CA TYR A 10 -1.49 19.99 29.93
C TYR A 10 -2.02 18.82 29.10
N GLN A 11 -2.17 17.65 29.73
CA GLN A 11 -2.69 16.46 29.06
C GLN A 11 -4.10 16.68 28.50
N LYS A 12 -4.97 17.42 29.20
CA LYS A 12 -6.34 17.67 28.69
C LYS A 12 -6.31 18.41 27.36
N VAL A 13 -5.52 19.48 27.27
CA VAL A 13 -5.36 20.26 26.03
C VAL A 13 -4.68 19.41 24.95
N ASP A 14 -3.66 18.64 25.31
CA ASP A 14 -2.98 17.73 24.39
C ASP A 14 -3.94 16.66 23.81
N MET A 15 -4.86 16.15 24.62
CA MET A 15 -5.88 15.20 24.19
C MET A 15 -6.94 15.82 23.27
N GLU A 16 -7.29 17.09 23.45
CA GLU A 16 -8.22 17.79 22.56
C GLU A 16 -7.60 17.97 21.16
N ILE A 17 -6.31 18.30 21.11
CA ILE A 17 -5.55 18.38 19.85
C ILE A 17 -5.48 17.00 19.19
N ASP A 18 -5.08 15.96 19.93
CA ASP A 18 -5.02 14.59 19.43
C ASP A 18 -6.37 14.13 18.86
N LYS A 19 -7.47 14.47 19.54
CA LYS A 19 -8.82 14.12 19.09
C LYS A 19 -9.13 14.76 17.73
N ALA A 20 -8.84 16.06 17.58
CA ALA A 20 -9.07 16.77 16.33
C ALA A 20 -8.18 16.22 15.18
N GLU A 21 -6.91 15.93 15.46
CA GLU A 21 -6.00 15.29 14.50
C GLU A 21 -6.47 13.87 14.12
N HIS A 22 -6.96 13.11 15.10
CA HIS A 22 -7.49 11.77 14.87
C HIS A 22 -8.75 11.81 14.01
N GLU A 23 -9.71 12.70 14.30
CA GLU A 23 -10.91 12.91 13.49
C GLU A 23 -10.57 13.21 12.03
N LEU A 24 -9.57 14.07 11.79
CA LEU A 24 -9.08 14.34 10.44
C LEU A 24 -8.46 13.10 9.79
N LYS A 25 -7.69 12.31 10.55
CA LYS A 25 -7.06 11.07 10.06
C LYS A 25 -8.06 10.00 9.69
N VAL A 26 -9.13 9.84 10.47
CA VAL A 26 -10.18 8.83 10.22
C VAL A 26 -11.32 9.36 9.36
N SER A 27 -11.28 10.64 8.96
CA SER A 27 -12.31 11.27 8.15
C SER A 27 -12.60 10.49 6.86
N PRO A 28 -13.88 10.41 6.43
CA PRO A 28 -14.25 9.75 5.18
C PRO A 28 -13.47 10.28 3.97
N GLU A 29 -13.18 11.58 3.94
CA GLU A 29 -12.41 12.26 2.89
C GLU A 29 -10.98 11.73 2.86
N ARG A 30 -10.30 11.65 4.02
CA ARG A 30 -8.94 11.11 4.11
C ARG A 30 -8.89 9.64 3.72
N GLN A 31 -9.84 8.84 4.19
CA GLN A 31 -9.91 7.42 3.84
C GLN A 31 -10.11 7.22 2.33
N LYS A 32 -11.04 7.97 1.71
CA LYS A 32 -11.25 7.94 0.26
C LYS A 32 -10.00 8.37 -0.50
N LEU A 33 -9.33 9.45 -0.07
CA LEU A 33 -8.11 9.93 -0.70
C LEU A 33 -6.98 8.90 -0.67
N VAL A 34 -6.76 8.26 0.49
CA VAL A 34 -5.75 7.19 0.63
C VAL A 34 -6.10 5.99 -0.25
N ARG A 35 -7.36 5.55 -0.25
CA ARG A 35 -7.81 4.44 -1.10
C ARG A 35 -7.62 4.75 -2.59
N THR A 36 -8.02 5.94 -3.04
CA THR A 36 -7.84 6.36 -4.43
C THR A 36 -6.37 6.47 -4.80
N ARG A 37 -5.52 6.98 -3.91
CA ARG A 37 -4.06 7.02 -4.12
C ARG A 37 -3.48 5.62 -4.27
N ASN A 38 -3.80 4.71 -3.35
CA ASN A 38 -3.29 3.34 -3.38
C ASN A 38 -3.76 2.62 -4.64
N PHE A 39 -5.04 2.75 -5.00
CA PHE A 39 -5.58 2.24 -6.25
C PHE A 39 -4.78 2.75 -7.46
N LEU A 40 -4.52 4.07 -7.55
CA LEU A 40 -3.76 4.63 -8.68
C LEU A 40 -2.33 4.06 -8.76
N VAL A 41 -1.65 3.88 -7.62
CA VAL A 41 -0.30 3.30 -7.55
C VAL A 41 -0.31 1.82 -7.95
N GLU A 42 -1.25 1.04 -7.42
CA GLU A 42 -1.41 -0.37 -7.74
C GLU A 42 -1.70 -0.58 -9.23
N GLN A 43 -2.62 0.22 -9.80
CA GLN A 43 -2.93 0.15 -11.22
C GLN A 43 -1.74 0.58 -12.10
N GLN A 44 -0.94 1.56 -11.68
CA GLN A 44 0.27 1.94 -12.40
C GLN A 44 1.30 0.80 -12.44
N ASN A 45 1.52 0.12 -11.31
CA ASN A 45 2.42 -1.02 -11.24
C ASN A 45 1.91 -2.20 -12.08
N LEU A 46 0.59 -2.45 -12.06
CA LEU A 46 -0.02 -3.50 -12.87
C LEU A 46 0.10 -3.22 -14.37
N ILE A 47 -0.15 -1.99 -14.82
CA ILE A 47 0.05 -1.60 -16.22
C ILE A 47 1.51 -1.78 -16.63
N LYS A 48 2.46 -1.41 -15.77
CA LYS A 48 3.88 -1.60 -16.06
C LYS A 48 4.21 -3.08 -16.29
N SER A 49 3.81 -3.95 -15.36
CA SER A 49 4.02 -5.40 -15.47
C SER A 49 3.32 -6.00 -16.71
N MET A 50 2.10 -5.56 -17.02
CA MET A 50 1.38 -6.02 -18.21
C MET A 50 2.03 -5.55 -19.50
N THR A 51 2.55 -4.33 -19.55
CA THR A 51 3.28 -3.80 -20.71
C THR A 51 4.57 -4.57 -20.95
N GLU A 52 5.31 -4.90 -19.89
CA GLU A 52 6.51 -5.73 -19.96
C GLU A 52 6.18 -7.13 -20.50
N ALA A 53 5.15 -7.79 -19.96
CA ALA A 53 4.70 -9.10 -20.44
C ALA A 53 4.22 -9.08 -21.90
N MET A 54 3.58 -7.98 -22.34
CA MET A 54 3.19 -7.79 -23.74
C MET A 54 4.40 -7.64 -24.67
N ALA A 55 5.47 -6.97 -24.22
CA ALA A 55 6.70 -6.85 -24.98
C ALA A 55 7.41 -8.22 -25.14
N ASP A 56 7.45 -9.03 -24.08
CA ASP A 56 8.02 -10.38 -24.15
C ASP A 56 7.25 -11.28 -25.13
N LYS A 57 5.92 -11.20 -25.13
CA LYS A 57 5.07 -11.93 -26.08
C LYS A 57 5.25 -11.44 -27.51
N GLN A 58 5.36 -10.13 -27.71
CA GLN A 58 5.62 -9.55 -29.02
C GLN A 58 6.96 -10.07 -29.59
N ALA A 59 8.01 -10.13 -28.77
CA ALA A 59 9.30 -10.69 -29.18
C ALA A 59 9.21 -12.20 -29.50
N LEU A 60 8.36 -12.95 -28.80
CA LEU A 60 8.10 -14.35 -29.11
C LEU A 60 7.36 -14.53 -30.44
N VAL A 61 6.35 -13.67 -30.71
CA VAL A 61 5.63 -13.64 -31.99
C VAL A 61 6.60 -13.38 -33.14
N GLU A 62 7.51 -12.42 -33.00
CA GLU A 62 8.52 -12.12 -34.02
C GLU A 62 9.41 -13.33 -34.32
N LYS A 63 9.88 -14.03 -33.28
CA LYS A 63 10.67 -15.26 -33.44
C LYS A 63 9.89 -16.39 -34.12
N LEU A 64 8.63 -16.56 -33.76
CA LEU A 64 7.76 -17.58 -34.36
C LEU A 64 7.45 -17.28 -35.82
N LEU A 65 7.24 -16.00 -36.18
CA LEU A 65 7.07 -15.60 -37.57
C LEU A 65 8.34 -15.83 -38.40
N GLU A 66 9.52 -15.55 -37.85
CA GLU A 66 10.79 -15.86 -38.51
C GLU A 66 10.98 -17.38 -38.72
N ALA A 67 10.69 -18.18 -37.69
CA ALA A 67 10.75 -19.65 -37.79
C ALA A 67 9.75 -20.19 -38.81
N HIS A 68 8.51 -19.68 -38.79
CA HIS A 68 7.48 -20.04 -39.76
C HIS A 68 7.91 -19.68 -41.19
N GLY A 69 8.49 -18.50 -41.40
CA GLY A 69 9.02 -18.09 -42.71
C GLY A 69 10.08 -19.04 -43.24
N LYS A 70 11.06 -19.42 -42.39
CA LYS A 70 12.11 -20.38 -42.77
C LYS A 70 11.56 -21.76 -43.14
N LEU A 71 10.60 -22.27 -42.36
CA LEU A 71 9.95 -23.54 -42.64
C LEU A 71 9.14 -23.49 -43.94
N ALA A 72 8.48 -22.37 -44.22
CA ALA A 72 7.73 -22.17 -45.45
C ALA A 72 8.65 -22.11 -46.67
N GLU A 73 9.75 -21.36 -46.59
CA GLU A 73 10.77 -21.32 -47.65
C GLU A 73 11.36 -22.72 -47.92
N GLN A 74 11.66 -23.49 -46.87
CA GLN A 74 12.14 -24.87 -47.00
C GLN A 74 11.11 -25.79 -47.67
N ALA A 75 9.82 -25.64 -47.33
CA ALA A 75 8.75 -26.42 -47.94
C ALA A 75 8.55 -26.08 -49.43
N GLU A 76 8.62 -24.80 -49.80
CA GLU A 76 8.55 -24.35 -51.20
C GLU A 76 9.75 -24.82 -52.02
N GLU A 77 10.96 -24.74 -51.46
CA GLU A 77 12.17 -25.24 -52.13
C GLU A 77 12.11 -26.75 -52.34
N TYR A 78 11.61 -27.48 -51.34
CA TYR A 78 11.38 -28.91 -51.43
C TYR A 78 10.37 -29.26 -52.54
N GLU A 79 9.22 -28.56 -52.61
CA GLU A 79 8.22 -28.77 -53.67
C GLU A 79 8.80 -28.52 -55.07
N ARG A 80 9.64 -27.49 -55.21
CA ARG A 80 10.36 -27.19 -56.47
C ARG A 80 11.30 -28.32 -56.88
N ILE A 81 12.12 -28.85 -55.97
CA ILE A 81 13.05 -29.96 -56.27
C ILE A 81 12.29 -31.20 -56.75
N VAL A 82 11.21 -31.57 -56.06
CA VAL A 82 10.37 -32.72 -56.44
C VAL A 82 9.75 -32.53 -57.83
N GLN A 83 9.37 -31.31 -58.20
CA GLN A 83 8.82 -31.01 -59.53
C GLN A 83 9.89 -31.03 -60.63
N ASP A 84 11.06 -30.42 -60.39
CA ASP A 84 12.11 -30.24 -61.40
C ASP A 84 12.93 -31.52 -61.65
N GLU A 85 13.18 -32.33 -60.61
CA GLU A 85 14.05 -33.52 -60.69
C GLU A 85 13.28 -34.85 -60.74
N LYS A 86 11.97 -34.81 -61.01
CA LYS A 86 11.05 -35.94 -60.92
C LYS A 86 11.49 -37.23 -61.66
N ASP A 87 12.21 -37.09 -62.77
CA ASP A 87 12.68 -38.21 -63.59
C ASP A 87 14.03 -38.81 -63.13
N PHE A 88 14.72 -38.15 -62.18
CA PHE A 88 16.05 -38.53 -61.68
C PHE A 88 16.04 -38.99 -60.22
N ILE A 89 14.93 -38.85 -59.51
CA ILE A 89 14.79 -39.24 -58.09
C ILE A 89 14.50 -40.74 -57.96
N THR A 90 15.27 -41.44 -57.13
CA THR A 90 15.01 -42.85 -56.81
C THR A 90 13.82 -43.01 -55.86
N LYS A 91 13.25 -44.22 -55.79
CA LYS A 91 12.12 -44.50 -54.90
C LYS A 91 12.45 -44.29 -53.42
N GLU A 92 13.68 -44.60 -53.00
CA GLU A 92 14.14 -44.42 -51.62
C GLU A 92 14.31 -42.94 -51.27
N GLU A 93 14.93 -42.15 -52.16
CA GLU A 93 15.05 -40.69 -52.01
C GLU A 93 13.68 -40.03 -51.94
N LEU A 94 12.73 -40.43 -52.80
CA LEU A 94 11.36 -39.90 -52.77
C LEU A 94 10.64 -40.20 -51.44
N GLU A 95 10.90 -41.36 -50.82
CA GLU A 95 10.32 -41.73 -49.53
C GLU A 95 10.90 -40.88 -48.39
N GLN A 96 12.22 -40.68 -48.37
CA GLN A 96 12.89 -39.81 -47.40
C GLN A 96 12.42 -38.36 -47.54
N MET A 97 12.39 -37.89 -48.78
CA MET A 97 11.91 -36.57 -49.12
C MET A 97 10.47 -36.38 -48.58
N ARG A 98 9.54 -37.33 -48.82
CA ARG A 98 8.16 -37.23 -48.29
C ARG A 98 8.12 -37.12 -46.77
N GLN A 99 9.03 -37.80 -46.07
CA GLN A 99 9.10 -37.73 -44.62
C GLN A 99 9.54 -36.33 -44.15
N GLU A 100 10.49 -35.72 -44.83
CA GLU A 100 10.95 -34.34 -44.56
C GLU A 100 9.82 -33.32 -44.82
N GLU A 101 9.03 -33.49 -45.89
CA GLU A 101 7.85 -32.66 -46.18
C GLU A 101 6.81 -32.72 -45.04
N ILE A 102 6.52 -33.92 -44.53
CA ILE A 102 5.60 -34.11 -43.40
C ILE A 102 6.10 -33.36 -42.16
N GLU A 103 7.40 -33.44 -41.88
CA GLU A 103 8.02 -32.75 -40.75
C GLU A 103 7.95 -31.22 -40.87
N LEU A 104 8.18 -30.68 -42.08
CA LEU A 104 8.04 -29.25 -42.36
C LEU A 104 6.60 -28.77 -42.18
N LEU A 105 5.63 -29.50 -42.75
CA LEU A 105 4.20 -29.18 -42.62
C LEU A 105 3.72 -29.26 -41.16
N ASP A 106 4.19 -30.23 -40.39
CA ASP A 106 3.90 -30.31 -38.96
C ASP A 106 4.56 -29.18 -38.16
N GLY A 107 5.76 -28.75 -38.55
CA GLY A 107 6.42 -27.55 -38.02
C GLY A 107 5.58 -26.28 -38.25
N LEU A 108 5.13 -26.07 -39.49
CA LEU A 108 4.27 -24.93 -39.86
C LEU A 108 2.98 -24.91 -39.03
N LYS A 109 2.27 -26.04 -38.95
CA LYS A 109 1.04 -26.16 -38.14
C LYS A 109 1.28 -25.85 -36.66
N LYS A 110 2.43 -26.26 -36.09
CA LYS A 110 2.78 -25.93 -34.70
C LYS A 110 3.00 -24.43 -34.54
N CYS A 111 3.77 -23.80 -35.44
CA CYS A 111 3.98 -22.36 -35.43
C CYS A 111 2.66 -21.58 -35.54
N GLU A 112 1.78 -21.95 -36.48
CA GLU A 112 0.46 -21.32 -36.62
C GLU A 112 -0.40 -21.46 -35.36
N LYS A 113 -0.41 -22.64 -34.74
CA LYS A 113 -1.16 -22.88 -33.49
C LYS A 113 -0.64 -22.01 -32.35
N GLU A 114 0.67 -21.89 -32.21
CA GLU A 114 1.31 -21.05 -31.19
C GLU A 114 1.05 -19.55 -31.44
N LEU A 115 1.17 -19.10 -32.70
CA LEU A 115 0.86 -17.72 -33.09
C LEU A 115 -0.60 -17.36 -32.79
N ASN A 116 -1.54 -18.24 -33.10
CA ASN A 116 -2.96 -18.04 -32.80
C ASN A 116 -3.22 -17.97 -31.28
N ALA A 117 -2.58 -18.84 -30.49
CA ALA A 117 -2.70 -18.82 -29.04
C ALA A 117 -2.16 -17.50 -28.45
N LEU A 118 -0.96 -17.08 -28.86
CA LEU A 118 -0.36 -15.81 -28.42
C LEU A 118 -1.20 -14.61 -28.84
N GLY A 119 -1.72 -14.61 -30.07
CA GLY A 119 -2.62 -13.57 -30.56
C GLY A 119 -3.86 -13.41 -29.68
N GLY A 120 -4.49 -14.52 -29.29
CA GLY A 120 -5.63 -14.51 -28.36
C GLY A 120 -5.27 -13.95 -26.98
N GLU A 121 -4.16 -14.40 -26.40
CA GLU A 121 -3.70 -13.89 -25.10
C GLU A 121 -3.38 -12.39 -25.12
N MET A 122 -2.78 -11.90 -26.20
CA MET A 122 -2.46 -10.49 -26.38
C MET A 122 -3.74 -9.65 -26.53
N GLN A 123 -4.74 -10.13 -27.26
CA GLN A 123 -6.05 -9.48 -27.35
C GLN A 123 -6.73 -9.36 -25.98
N ASP A 124 -6.71 -10.43 -25.18
CA ASP A 124 -7.26 -10.43 -23.82
C ASP A 124 -6.52 -9.42 -22.91
N GLN A 125 -5.20 -9.34 -23.03
CA GLN A 125 -4.40 -8.39 -22.26
C GLN A 125 -4.68 -6.93 -22.69
N ILE A 126 -4.84 -6.67 -23.98
CA ILE A 126 -5.23 -5.35 -24.50
C ILE A 126 -6.61 -4.94 -23.97
N ALA A 127 -7.58 -5.85 -23.98
CA ALA A 127 -8.92 -5.59 -23.43
C ALA A 127 -8.86 -5.22 -21.95
N LYS A 128 -8.08 -5.96 -21.15
CA LYS A 128 -7.84 -5.67 -19.72
C LYS A 128 -7.18 -4.30 -19.52
N LEU A 129 -6.16 -3.96 -20.32
CA LEU A 129 -5.50 -2.65 -20.25
C LEU A 129 -6.47 -1.51 -20.55
N ASN A 130 -7.37 -1.67 -21.53
CA ASN A 130 -8.36 -0.66 -21.86
C ASN A 130 -9.37 -0.44 -20.73
N ASP A 131 -9.87 -1.49 -20.10
CA ASP A 131 -10.74 -1.38 -18.91
C ASP A 131 -10.03 -0.66 -17.75
N MET A 132 -8.76 -1.02 -17.48
CA MET A 132 -7.95 -0.34 -16.46
C MET A 132 -7.77 1.15 -16.77
N ARG A 133 -7.52 1.53 -18.03
CA ARG A 133 -7.37 2.94 -18.43
C ARG A 133 -8.60 3.77 -18.12
N VAL A 134 -9.80 3.24 -18.35
CA VAL A 134 -11.06 3.92 -18.02
C VAL A 134 -11.18 4.15 -16.51
N LYS A 135 -10.90 3.12 -15.70
CA LYS A 135 -10.95 3.21 -14.24
C LYS A 135 -9.92 4.19 -13.69
N ILE A 136 -8.70 4.18 -14.22
CA ILE A 136 -7.63 5.13 -13.85
C ILE A 136 -8.00 6.55 -14.22
N ALA A 137 -8.55 6.79 -15.41
CA ALA A 137 -8.95 8.13 -15.85
C ALA A 137 -9.99 8.73 -14.90
N LYS A 138 -10.98 7.92 -14.49
CA LYS A 138 -11.96 8.33 -13.47
C LYS A 138 -11.30 8.64 -12.14
N ALA A 139 -10.47 7.74 -11.62
CA ALA A 139 -9.78 7.94 -10.34
C ALA A 139 -8.85 9.19 -10.35
N LYS A 140 -8.15 9.45 -11.46
CA LYS A 140 -7.31 10.65 -11.64
C LYS A 140 -8.14 11.93 -11.66
N LYS A 141 -9.34 11.89 -12.23
CA LYS A 141 -10.27 13.03 -12.24
C LYS A 141 -10.85 13.30 -10.85
N ASP A 142 -11.18 12.25 -10.11
CA ASP A 142 -11.81 12.36 -8.79
C ASP A 142 -10.79 12.74 -7.69
N TYR A 143 -9.53 12.34 -7.83
CA TYR A 143 -8.47 12.59 -6.86
C TYR A 143 -8.26 14.07 -6.48
N PRO A 144 -8.10 15.04 -7.41
CA PRO A 144 -7.91 16.44 -7.07
C PRO A 144 -9.12 17.03 -6.33
N VAL A 145 -10.34 16.63 -6.70
CA VAL A 145 -11.57 17.09 -6.02
C VAL A 145 -11.63 16.56 -4.58
N LEU A 146 -11.28 15.30 -4.37
CA LEU A 146 -11.18 14.70 -3.03
C LEU A 146 -10.07 15.37 -2.20
N LYS A 147 -8.94 15.66 -2.84
CA LYS A 147 -7.81 16.33 -2.22
C LYS A 147 -8.16 17.74 -1.76
N GLU A 148 -8.82 18.52 -2.61
CA GLU A 148 -9.24 19.88 -2.25
C GLU A 148 -10.21 19.86 -1.06
N LYS A 149 -11.20 18.97 -1.06
CA LYS A 149 -12.13 18.82 0.07
C LYS A 149 -11.43 18.45 1.37
N TYR A 150 -10.48 17.52 1.29
CA TYR A 150 -9.66 17.13 2.44
C TYR A 150 -8.78 18.28 2.93
N ASP A 151 -8.12 18.99 2.02
CA ASP A 151 -7.22 20.11 2.36
C ASP A 151 -8.00 21.27 3.00
N GLN A 152 -9.24 21.55 2.55
CA GLN A 152 -10.14 22.50 3.18
C GLN A 152 -10.58 22.07 4.59
N ALA A 153 -10.93 20.79 4.78
CA ALA A 153 -11.29 20.26 6.09
C ALA A 153 -10.09 20.30 7.06
N ALA A 154 -8.91 19.93 6.57
CA ALA A 154 -7.67 20.01 7.32
C ALA A 154 -7.35 21.44 7.76
N ALA A 155 -7.47 22.42 6.86
CA ALA A 155 -7.24 23.82 7.18
C ALA A 155 -8.18 24.33 8.29
N LYS A 156 -9.47 23.96 8.26
CA LYS A 156 -10.42 24.31 9.32
C LYS A 156 -10.04 23.74 10.67
N ILE A 157 -9.59 22.48 10.70
CA ILE A 157 -9.13 21.84 11.95
C ILE A 157 -7.84 22.49 12.47
N VAL A 158 -6.90 22.83 11.58
CA VAL A 158 -5.66 23.53 11.97
C VAL A 158 -5.98 24.90 12.56
N GLU A 159 -6.84 25.69 11.92
CA GLU A 159 -7.26 26.99 12.47
C GLU A 159 -7.99 26.84 13.81
N ALA A 160 -8.87 25.85 13.95
CA ALA A 160 -9.60 25.60 15.20
C ALA A 160 -8.69 25.11 16.34
N THR A 161 -7.62 24.39 16.03
CA THR A 161 -6.67 23.83 17.02
C THR A 161 -5.52 24.78 17.34
N ARG A 162 -5.26 25.82 16.53
CA ARG A 162 -4.21 26.82 16.78
C ARG A 162 -4.20 27.37 18.22
N PRO A 163 -5.32 27.88 18.79
CA PRO A 163 -5.29 28.39 20.17
C PRO A 163 -4.97 27.29 21.20
N LEU A 164 -5.39 26.04 20.97
CA LEU A 164 -5.05 24.92 21.84
C LEU A 164 -3.56 24.58 21.77
N VAL A 165 -2.96 24.65 20.58
CA VAL A 165 -1.51 24.42 20.38
C VAL A 165 -0.70 25.49 21.10
N GLU A 166 -1.09 26.76 21.00
CA GLU A 166 -0.48 27.87 21.73
C GLU A 166 -0.62 27.68 23.24
N GLN A 167 -1.84 27.39 23.72
CA GLN A 167 -2.11 27.10 25.12
C GLN A 167 -1.25 25.92 25.63
N ARG A 168 -1.19 24.81 24.89
CA ARG A 168 -0.36 23.64 25.21
C ARG A 168 1.12 24.02 25.31
N SER A 169 1.61 24.86 24.40
CA SER A 169 3.00 25.34 24.39
C SER A 169 3.33 26.16 25.63
N GLU A 170 2.45 27.09 26.01
CA GLU A 170 2.64 27.89 27.24
C GLU A 170 2.57 27.03 28.50
N MET A 171 1.62 26.09 28.57
CA MET A 171 1.52 25.16 29.70
C MET A 171 2.77 24.28 29.84
N ALA A 172 3.38 23.85 28.72
CA ALA A 172 4.58 23.04 28.75
C ALA A 172 5.74 23.71 29.49
N LYS A 173 5.86 25.04 29.42
CA LYS A 173 6.91 25.82 30.11
C LYS A 173 6.77 25.79 31.62
N THR A 174 5.56 25.53 32.12
CA THR A 174 5.27 25.51 33.56
C THR A 174 5.46 24.12 34.18
N VAL A 175 5.49 23.06 33.36
CA VAL A 175 5.67 21.68 33.82
C VAL A 175 7.16 21.40 34.06
N PRO A 176 7.55 20.80 35.20
CA PRO A 176 8.94 20.40 35.44
C PRO A 176 9.52 19.51 34.33
N GLU A 177 10.78 19.74 33.95
CA GLU A 177 11.41 19.08 32.80
C GLU A 177 11.44 17.55 32.93
N GLU A 178 11.79 17.02 34.11
CA GLU A 178 11.79 15.57 34.37
C GLU A 178 10.39 14.96 34.17
N LEU A 179 9.35 15.66 34.64
CA LEU A 179 7.98 15.20 34.55
C LEU A 179 7.47 15.23 33.10
N MET A 180 7.83 16.28 32.34
CA MET A 180 7.55 16.39 30.91
C MET A 180 8.31 15.33 30.09
N ALA A 181 9.56 15.02 30.44
CA ALA A 181 10.32 13.96 29.78
C ALA A 181 9.65 12.59 29.97
N ARG A 182 9.21 12.26 31.19
CA ARG A 182 8.44 11.04 31.48
C ARG A 182 7.12 11.02 30.73
N TYR A 183 6.38 12.12 30.70
CA TYR A 183 5.13 12.25 29.93
C TYR A 183 5.36 11.89 28.46
N LYS A 184 6.35 12.52 27.81
CA LYS A 184 6.69 12.26 26.40
C LYS A 184 7.12 10.81 26.16
N ALA A 185 7.83 10.19 27.10
CA ALA A 185 8.22 8.79 27.00
C ALA A 185 7.00 7.86 26.98
N VAL A 186 6.05 8.07 27.88
CA VAL A 186 4.80 7.28 27.94
C VAL A 186 3.90 7.58 26.73
N LYS A 187 3.85 8.83 26.26
CA LYS A 187 3.05 9.26 25.10
C LYS A 187 3.35 8.49 23.81
N LYS A 188 4.60 8.07 23.62
CA LYS A 188 5.01 7.24 22.47
C LYS A 188 4.23 5.93 22.37
N GLN A 189 3.76 5.40 23.50
CA GLN A 189 3.08 4.11 23.59
C GLN A 189 1.61 4.23 24.01
N ARG A 190 1.25 5.30 24.73
CA ARG A 190 -0.09 5.50 25.30
C ARG A 190 -0.63 6.88 24.92
N PRO A 191 -1.83 6.98 24.32
CA PRO A 191 -2.40 8.28 23.93
C PRO A 191 -2.72 9.19 25.12
N MET A 192 -2.97 8.59 26.29
CA MET A 192 -3.17 9.29 27.57
C MET A 192 -2.08 8.86 28.57
N PRO A 193 -0.98 9.63 28.70
CA PRO A 193 0.16 9.28 29.55
C PRO A 193 -0.06 9.32 31.07
N VAL A 194 -1.01 10.13 31.52
CA VAL A 194 -1.34 10.37 32.93
C VAL A 194 -2.71 9.76 33.20
N ALA A 195 -2.81 8.94 34.23
CA ALA A 195 -4.04 8.31 34.66
C ALA A 195 -4.42 8.79 36.06
N LYS A 196 -5.69 9.17 36.24
CA LYS A 196 -6.29 9.38 37.55
C LYS A 196 -6.33 8.08 38.34
N LEU A 197 -6.14 8.15 39.65
CA LEU A 197 -6.55 7.08 40.55
C LEU A 197 -8.07 7.10 40.74
N VAL A 198 -8.70 5.93 40.63
CA VAL A 198 -10.13 5.73 40.88
C VAL A 198 -10.23 4.66 41.96
N GLY A 199 -10.44 5.08 43.21
CA GLY A 199 -10.27 4.18 44.35
C GLY A 199 -8.82 3.69 44.43
N ASP A 200 -8.62 2.37 44.43
CA ASP A 200 -7.32 1.70 44.37
C ASP A 200 -6.92 1.26 42.95
N GLN A 201 -7.60 1.76 41.91
CA GLN A 201 -7.36 1.37 40.52
C GLN A 201 -6.72 2.49 39.68
N CYS A 202 -5.89 2.10 38.73
CA CYS A 202 -5.40 3.00 37.70
C CYS A 202 -6.51 3.29 36.67
N GLY A 203 -6.94 4.54 36.54
CA GLY A 203 -7.98 4.95 35.59
C GLY A 203 -7.61 4.81 34.10
N GLY A 204 -6.40 4.35 33.77
CA GLY A 204 -5.99 4.09 32.39
C GLY A 204 -5.94 2.62 31.98
N CYS A 205 -5.77 1.69 32.93
CA CYS A 205 -5.75 0.23 32.65
C CYS A 205 -6.71 -0.57 33.55
N PHE A 206 -7.35 0.09 34.51
CA PHE A 206 -8.32 -0.46 35.45
C PHE A 206 -7.79 -1.56 36.39
N MET A 207 -6.47 -1.79 36.39
CA MET A 207 -5.82 -2.70 37.33
C MET A 207 -5.64 -2.02 38.70
N ASN A 208 -5.76 -2.82 39.76
CA ASN A 208 -5.47 -2.40 41.13
C ASN A 208 -4.00 -2.01 41.31
N ILE A 209 -3.77 -1.01 42.15
CA ILE A 209 -2.48 -0.47 42.53
C ILE A 209 -2.18 -0.92 43.95
N ALA A 210 -0.98 -1.46 44.18
CA ALA A 210 -0.58 -1.94 45.49
C ALA A 210 -0.68 -0.84 46.55
N ALA A 211 -1.08 -1.20 47.77
CA ALA A 211 -1.32 -0.23 48.86
C ALA A 211 -0.10 0.66 49.15
N LEU A 212 1.12 0.12 49.05
CA LEU A 212 2.36 0.87 49.22
C LEU A 212 2.55 1.94 48.12
N VAL A 213 2.18 1.61 46.88
CA VAL A 213 2.22 2.55 45.76
C VAL A 213 1.15 3.63 45.95
N MET A 214 -0.05 3.26 46.42
CA MET A 214 -1.11 4.21 46.75
C MET A 214 -0.70 5.22 47.83
N GLN A 215 0.04 4.80 48.87
CA GLN A 215 0.59 5.70 49.87
C GLN A 215 1.56 6.72 49.24
N ARG A 216 2.48 6.24 48.40
CA ARG A 216 3.47 7.07 47.70
C ARG A 216 2.86 8.08 46.72
N VAL A 217 1.71 7.76 46.11
CA VAL A 217 1.04 8.69 45.17
C VAL A 217 0.51 9.93 45.90
N ASN A 218 0.19 9.81 47.19
CA ASN A 218 -0.29 10.93 48.00
C ASN A 218 0.85 11.77 48.60
N GLU A 219 2.11 11.32 48.48
CA GLU A 219 3.26 12.09 48.95
C GLU A 219 3.49 13.29 48.01
N PRO A 220 3.65 14.50 48.56
CA PRO A 220 3.90 15.68 47.74
C PRO A 220 5.21 15.51 46.94
N ASP A 221 5.16 15.96 45.68
CA ASP A 221 6.30 16.04 44.77
C ASP A 221 6.95 14.70 44.38
N THR A 222 6.26 13.58 44.64
CA THR A 222 6.68 12.25 44.18
C THR A 222 6.02 11.88 42.85
N ILE A 223 6.84 11.50 41.86
CA ILE A 223 6.34 10.99 40.57
C ILE A 223 6.18 9.48 40.64
N VAL A 224 4.94 9.01 40.75
CA VAL A 224 4.61 7.59 40.77
C VAL A 224 4.02 7.15 39.43
N VAL A 225 4.36 5.95 38.98
CA VAL A 225 3.83 5.34 37.75
C VAL A 225 3.07 4.06 38.08
N CYS A 226 2.09 3.73 37.24
CA CYS A 226 1.36 2.48 37.30
C CYS A 226 2.30 1.32 36.92
N GLU A 227 2.45 0.35 37.82
CA GLU A 227 3.30 -0.84 37.62
C GLU A 227 2.80 -1.74 36.46
N ASN A 228 1.50 -1.65 36.12
CA ASN A 228 0.89 -2.48 35.08
C ASN A 228 0.98 -1.87 33.67
N CYS A 229 0.89 -0.54 33.54
CA CYS A 229 0.79 0.10 32.22
C CYS A 229 1.76 1.26 31.97
N GLY A 230 2.55 1.64 32.98
CA GLY A 230 3.59 2.66 32.89
C GLY A 230 3.09 4.11 32.91
N ARG A 231 1.77 4.35 33.03
CA ARG A 231 1.22 5.72 33.11
C ARG A 231 1.61 6.42 34.40
N ILE A 232 1.83 7.73 34.32
CA ILE A 232 2.01 8.58 35.51
C ILE A 232 0.68 8.60 36.28
N LEU A 233 0.71 8.35 37.58
CA LEU A 233 -0.48 8.36 38.42
C LEU A 233 -0.74 9.77 38.95
N TYR A 234 -1.96 10.24 38.77
CA TYR A 234 -2.46 11.51 39.29
C TYR A 234 -3.42 11.24 40.45
N PRO A 235 -3.12 11.69 41.68
CA PRO A 235 -4.05 11.58 42.79
C PRO A 235 -5.29 12.42 42.49
N VAL A 236 -6.48 11.86 42.71
CA VAL A 236 -7.71 12.64 42.71
C VAL A 236 -7.92 13.10 44.14
N GLU A 237 -7.92 14.41 44.38
CA GLU A 237 -8.26 14.96 45.69
C GLU A 237 -9.61 14.39 46.17
N LYS A 238 -9.68 14.03 47.45
CA LYS A 238 -10.93 13.67 48.11
C LYS A 238 -11.77 14.91 48.38
#